data_AF-A0A8H6HHZ1-F1
#
_entry.id   AF-A0A8H6HHZ1-F1
#
_cell.length_a   1.000
_cell.length_b   1.000
_cell.length_c   1.000
_cell.angle_alpha   90.00
_cell.angle_beta   90.00
_cell.angle_gamma   90.00
#
_symmetry.space_group_name_H-M   'P 1'
#
loop_
_entity.id
_entity.type
_entity.pdbx_description
1 polymer ?
#
loop_
_entity_poly.entity_id
_entity_poly.type
_entity_poly.pdbx_seq_one_letter_code
_entity_poly.pdbx_strand_id
1 'polypeptide(L)'
;MTTEACDMTRTSSPPHCVVDEDYYWDLVKFSAEDHIFRVPKHRFMSDSETFATTYGLDHAHGSEDEFTAEDPFLNAVSLDVTAHELRTFLKAIYPKQLQGELMLTANEWLAVLKLSTKWLFNGFREMAIEKLSPLTGMDSIEKVRIGKEFCVEPWLLSGYRELVNRDASITVDEAGKLGWKSAFRLCGLREDWKIPGRRDRVAKAIPANLDIEIEMRFQDKFGAIREAQCLYMTVDDKAEVERKRQAEEKEARDVAEREEREEKLDAEREAERRRIELAAEEERQRVDELAKELDERRQLLQTLSDAKPVPVPESANEHIPEWLTRVVDGTTRSPLRSRQEEEEAEDKESPPHSAGVI
;
A
#
# COMPACT_ATOMS: atom_id res chain seq x y z
N MET A 1 59.07 -41.82 -69.74
CA MET A 1 59.57 -40.63 -69.02
C MET A 1 58.37 -39.96 -68.38
N THR A 2 58.54 -39.61 -67.10
CA THR A 2 57.73 -38.68 -66.27
C THR A 2 56.25 -38.99 -66.05
N THR A 3 56.01 -39.62 -64.91
CA THR A 3 54.82 -39.54 -64.05
C THR A 3 54.52 -38.11 -63.64
N GLU A 4 53.29 -37.65 -63.87
CA GLU A 4 52.71 -36.44 -63.27
C GLU A 4 52.12 -36.76 -61.90
N ALA A 5 52.50 -35.95 -60.92
CA ALA A 5 51.88 -35.87 -59.62
C ALA A 5 50.56 -35.10 -59.75
N CYS A 6 49.51 -35.55 -59.06
CA CYS A 6 48.40 -34.68 -58.70
C CYS A 6 48.03 -34.90 -57.23
N ASP A 7 48.30 -33.83 -56.50
CA ASP A 7 48.01 -33.55 -55.11
C ASP A 7 46.49 -33.52 -54.86
N MET A 8 46.04 -34.17 -53.79
CA MET A 8 44.73 -33.92 -53.19
C MET A 8 44.78 -34.10 -51.67
N THR A 9 45.39 -33.14 -50.99
CA THR A 9 44.96 -32.81 -49.62
C THR A 9 43.67 -32.00 -49.68
N ARG A 10 42.52 -32.63 -49.41
CA ARG A 10 41.29 -31.93 -48.99
C ARG A 10 41.02 -32.26 -47.53
N THR A 11 41.64 -31.49 -46.66
CA THR A 11 41.29 -31.36 -45.25
C THR A 11 39.92 -30.69 -45.17
N SER A 12 38.83 -31.47 -45.01
CA SER A 12 37.53 -30.89 -44.69
C SER A 12 37.49 -30.58 -43.20
N SER A 13 37.61 -29.29 -42.85
CA SER A 13 37.30 -28.80 -41.50
C SER A 13 35.90 -29.25 -41.08
N PRO A 14 35.66 -29.68 -39.83
CA PRO A 14 34.33 -30.04 -39.38
C PRO A 14 33.42 -28.80 -39.45
N PRO A 15 32.11 -28.96 -39.73
CA PRO A 15 31.18 -27.84 -39.77
C PRO A 15 31.19 -27.11 -38.42
N HIS A 16 31.38 -25.80 -38.46
CA HIS A 16 31.25 -24.93 -37.29
C HIS A 16 29.78 -24.89 -36.86
N CYS A 17 29.36 -25.87 -36.08
CA CYS A 17 28.09 -25.80 -35.35
C CYS A 17 28.26 -24.83 -34.19
N VAL A 18 27.47 -23.76 -34.19
CA VAL A 18 27.38 -22.82 -33.06
C VAL A 18 26.38 -23.39 -32.06
N VAL A 19 26.75 -23.40 -30.79
CA VAL A 19 25.86 -23.80 -29.70
C VAL A 19 24.79 -22.72 -29.52
N ASP A 20 23.53 -23.14 -29.45
CA ASP A 20 22.40 -22.24 -29.23
C ASP A 20 22.29 -21.87 -27.75
N GLU A 21 22.32 -20.58 -27.42
CA GLU A 21 22.34 -20.13 -26.02
C GLU A 21 21.02 -20.39 -25.29
N ASP A 22 19.89 -20.41 -26.00
CA ASP A 22 18.56 -20.54 -25.42
C ASP A 22 18.14 -22.00 -25.22
N TYR A 23 18.64 -22.90 -26.08
CA TYR A 23 18.20 -24.30 -26.13
C TYR A 23 19.31 -25.33 -25.86
N TYR A 24 20.53 -24.91 -25.51
CA TYR A 24 21.59 -25.80 -25.05
C TYR A 24 21.63 -25.90 -23.52
N TRP A 25 20.90 -26.88 -22.99
CA TRP A 25 20.71 -27.07 -21.56
C TRP A 25 21.90 -27.77 -20.88
N ASP A 26 22.45 -27.13 -19.84
CA ASP A 26 23.34 -27.79 -18.88
C ASP A 26 22.52 -28.72 -17.95
N LEU A 27 23.02 -29.94 -17.73
CA LEU A 27 22.33 -30.99 -16.98
C LEU A 27 23.10 -31.35 -15.70
N VAL A 28 22.37 -31.49 -14.60
CA VAL A 28 22.91 -31.90 -13.30
C VAL A 28 22.34 -33.27 -12.91
N LYS A 29 23.16 -34.08 -12.20
CA LYS A 29 22.73 -35.34 -11.57
C LYS A 29 22.53 -35.14 -10.08
N PHE A 30 21.37 -35.53 -9.56
CA PHE A 30 21.08 -35.62 -8.13
C PHE A 30 20.92 -37.07 -7.72
N SER A 31 21.45 -37.46 -6.56
CA SER A 31 21.17 -38.73 -5.91
C SER A 31 20.30 -38.52 -4.67
N ALA A 32 19.23 -39.29 -4.55
CA ALA A 32 18.34 -39.31 -3.39
C ALA A 32 17.92 -40.76 -3.12
N GLU A 33 18.19 -41.24 -1.91
CA GLU A 33 18.13 -42.67 -1.57
C GLU A 33 18.87 -43.52 -2.64
N ASP A 34 18.18 -44.51 -3.22
CA ASP A 34 18.74 -45.42 -4.22
C ASP A 34 18.47 -44.97 -5.67
N HIS A 35 18.13 -43.68 -5.88
CA HIS A 35 17.71 -43.16 -7.18
C HIS A 35 18.59 -42.00 -7.65
N ILE A 36 18.84 -41.96 -8.96
CA ILE A 36 19.55 -40.87 -9.64
C ILE A 36 18.59 -40.13 -10.55
N PHE A 37 18.58 -38.81 -10.45
CA PHE A 37 17.76 -37.90 -11.24
C PHE A 37 18.67 -37.01 -12.06
N ARG A 38 18.52 -37.03 -13.39
CA ARG A 38 19.24 -36.12 -14.30
C ARG A 38 18.26 -35.10 -14.86
N VAL A 39 18.50 -33.82 -14.59
CA VAL A 39 17.58 -32.72 -14.89
C VAL A 39 18.33 -31.46 -15.33
N PRO A 40 17.69 -30.53 -16.07
CA PRO A 40 18.31 -29.26 -16.39
C PRO A 40 18.73 -28.49 -15.14
N LYS A 41 19.86 -27.80 -15.20
CA LYS A 41 20.42 -27.05 -14.08
C LYS A 41 19.80 -25.66 -13.92
N HIS A 42 19.35 -25.08 -15.03
CA HIS A 42 18.85 -23.70 -15.12
C HIS A 42 17.86 -23.31 -14.01
N ARG A 43 16.78 -24.09 -13.77
CA ARG A 43 15.77 -23.74 -12.76
C ARG A 43 16.30 -23.79 -11.34
N PHE A 44 17.24 -24.70 -11.05
CA PHE A 44 17.87 -24.79 -9.73
C PHE A 44 18.80 -23.61 -9.45
N MET A 45 19.37 -23.00 -10.48
CA MET A 45 20.18 -21.79 -10.34
C MET A 45 19.32 -20.53 -10.31
N SER A 46 18.31 -20.43 -11.19
CA SER A 46 17.47 -19.23 -11.32
C SER A 46 16.52 -19.05 -10.15
N ASP A 47 15.92 -20.15 -9.66
CA ASP A 47 14.83 -20.06 -8.67
C ASP A 47 15.31 -20.21 -7.23
N SER A 48 16.58 -20.58 -7.01
CA SER A 48 17.20 -20.61 -5.69
C SER A 48 18.73 -20.47 -5.75
N GLU A 49 19.22 -19.25 -5.50
CA GLU A 49 20.64 -18.97 -5.34
C GLU A 49 21.26 -19.74 -4.16
N THR A 50 20.49 -19.91 -3.08
CA THR A 50 20.94 -20.63 -1.89
C THR A 50 21.15 -22.11 -2.20
N PHE A 51 20.26 -22.73 -2.97
CA PHE A 51 20.43 -24.12 -3.39
C PHE A 51 21.67 -24.27 -4.28
N ALA A 52 21.82 -23.38 -5.27
CA ALA A 52 22.97 -23.41 -6.17
C ALA A 52 24.31 -23.28 -5.41
N THR A 53 24.38 -22.37 -4.44
CA THR A 53 25.58 -22.18 -3.60
C THR A 53 25.83 -23.35 -2.67
N THR A 54 24.79 -23.85 -1.99
CA THR A 54 24.91 -24.93 -1.00
C THR A 54 25.40 -26.24 -1.63
N TYR A 55 24.96 -26.52 -2.86
CA TYR A 55 25.29 -27.74 -3.58
C TYR A 55 26.35 -27.54 -4.68
N GLY A 56 26.98 -26.36 -4.74
CA GLY A 56 28.12 -26.08 -5.64
C GLY A 56 27.77 -26.13 -7.13
N LEU A 57 26.54 -25.76 -7.50
CA LEU A 57 26.10 -25.76 -8.90
C LEU A 57 26.73 -24.61 -9.70
N ASP A 58 27.13 -23.52 -9.05
CA ASP A 58 27.84 -22.40 -9.64
C ASP A 58 29.21 -22.76 -10.26
N HIS A 59 29.92 -23.75 -9.69
CA HIS A 59 31.27 -24.16 -10.13
C HIS A 59 31.29 -25.41 -11.00
N ALA A 60 30.15 -26.08 -11.17
CA ALA A 60 30.01 -27.20 -12.09
C ALA A 60 29.95 -26.69 -13.54
N HIS A 61 31.03 -26.06 -14.01
CA HIS A 61 31.30 -26.01 -15.44
C HIS A 61 31.54 -27.44 -15.87
N GLY A 62 30.78 -27.90 -16.85
CA GLY A 62 30.95 -29.22 -17.44
C GLY A 62 32.42 -29.46 -17.72
N SER A 63 33.04 -30.33 -16.93
CA SER A 63 34.05 -31.19 -17.51
C SER A 63 33.31 -31.94 -18.61
N GLU A 64 33.55 -31.53 -19.85
CA GLU A 64 33.30 -32.32 -21.05
C GLU A 64 34.15 -33.60 -20.98
N ASP A 65 34.06 -34.38 -19.91
CA ASP A 65 34.47 -35.76 -19.90
C ASP A 65 33.30 -36.50 -20.51
N GLU A 66 33.33 -36.43 -21.84
CA GLU A 66 33.40 -37.57 -22.73
C GLU A 66 32.35 -38.67 -22.52
N PHE A 67 32.00 -39.29 -23.63
CA PHE A 67 31.11 -40.44 -23.75
C PHE A 67 31.63 -41.71 -23.05
N THR A 68 32.25 -41.61 -21.87
CA THR A 68 32.65 -42.75 -21.07
C THR A 68 31.44 -43.27 -20.29
N ALA A 69 31.12 -44.54 -20.51
CA ALA A 69 30.14 -45.31 -19.75
C ALA A 69 30.62 -45.52 -18.31
N GLU A 70 30.86 -44.43 -17.57
CA GLU A 70 31.41 -44.45 -16.22
C GLU A 70 30.32 -44.08 -15.21
N ASP A 71 30.25 -44.93 -14.20
CA ASP A 71 29.36 -44.98 -13.04
C ASP A 71 28.19 -43.96 -13.04
N PRO A 72 26.91 -44.40 -13.07
CA PRO A 72 25.77 -43.51 -12.88
C PRO A 72 25.92 -42.57 -11.66
N PHE A 73 26.61 -43.01 -10.61
CA PHE A 73 26.85 -42.28 -9.36
C PHE A 73 28.00 -41.26 -9.43
N LEU A 74 28.87 -41.32 -10.43
CA LEU A 74 29.93 -40.32 -10.62
C LEU A 74 29.32 -38.94 -10.86
N ASN A 75 29.76 -37.98 -10.04
CA ASN A 75 29.36 -36.57 -10.03
C ASN A 75 27.88 -36.30 -9.67
N ALA A 76 27.20 -37.24 -9.00
CA ALA A 76 25.86 -37.01 -8.50
C ALA A 76 25.88 -36.23 -7.17
N VAL A 77 25.16 -35.11 -7.12
CA VAL A 77 24.96 -34.32 -5.90
C VAL A 77 24.01 -35.08 -4.97
N SER A 78 24.49 -35.44 -3.79
CA SER A 78 23.67 -36.16 -2.80
C SER A 78 22.72 -35.22 -2.06
N LEU A 79 21.43 -35.54 -2.10
CA LEU A 79 20.37 -34.82 -1.42
C LEU A 79 19.81 -35.68 -0.29
N ASP A 80 19.78 -35.11 0.92
CA ASP A 80 19.15 -35.73 2.10
C ASP A 80 17.61 -35.58 2.05
N VAL A 81 16.99 -36.32 1.14
CA VAL A 81 15.55 -36.38 0.87
C VAL A 81 15.17 -37.75 0.33
N THR A 82 13.90 -38.12 0.44
CA THR A 82 13.42 -39.38 -0.15
C THR A 82 13.33 -39.26 -1.68
N ALA A 83 13.48 -40.37 -2.40
CA ALA A 83 13.32 -40.38 -3.85
C ALA A 83 11.89 -39.99 -4.28
N HIS A 84 10.90 -40.29 -3.43
CA HIS A 84 9.52 -39.88 -3.66
C HIS A 84 9.33 -38.36 -3.54
N GLU A 85 9.84 -37.74 -2.48
CA GLU A 85 9.75 -36.28 -2.28
C GLU A 85 10.45 -35.53 -3.40
N LEU A 86 11.68 -35.94 -3.76
CA LEU A 86 12.42 -35.30 -4.85
C LEU A 86 11.69 -35.46 -6.18
N ARG A 87 11.18 -36.65 -6.49
CA ARG A 87 10.39 -36.88 -7.70
C ARG A 87 9.16 -35.99 -7.77
N THR A 88 8.44 -35.83 -6.65
CA THR A 88 7.27 -34.97 -6.56
C THR A 88 7.62 -33.50 -6.75
N PHE A 89 8.71 -33.04 -6.16
CA PHE A 89 9.21 -31.69 -6.38
C PHE A 89 9.64 -31.46 -7.83
N LEU A 90 10.30 -32.43 -8.45
CA LEU A 90 10.66 -32.38 -9.87
C LEU A 90 9.44 -32.34 -10.79
N LYS A 91 8.30 -32.97 -10.43
CA LYS A 91 7.06 -32.83 -11.20
C LYS A 91 6.57 -31.37 -11.22
N ALA A 92 6.78 -30.63 -10.12
CA ALA A 92 6.40 -29.22 -10.04
C ALA A 92 7.38 -28.32 -10.83
N ILE A 93 8.69 -28.57 -10.73
CA ILE A 93 9.70 -27.76 -11.45
C ILE A 93 9.72 -28.05 -12.95
N TYR A 94 9.61 -29.33 -13.31
CA TYR A 94 9.63 -29.82 -14.70
C TYR A 94 8.36 -30.64 -14.97
N PRO A 95 7.21 -29.97 -15.15
CA PRO A 95 5.98 -30.65 -15.51
C PRO A 95 6.17 -31.39 -16.83
N LYS A 96 5.75 -32.67 -16.85
CA LYS A 96 5.74 -33.46 -18.10
C LYS A 96 4.53 -33.14 -18.96
N GLN A 97 3.50 -32.56 -18.35
CA GLN A 97 2.29 -32.12 -19.01
C GLN A 97 2.54 -30.74 -19.63
N LEU A 98 2.41 -30.66 -20.95
CA LEU A 98 2.64 -29.42 -21.70
C LEU A 98 1.48 -28.42 -21.55
N GLN A 99 0.29 -28.90 -21.17
CA GLN A 99 -0.95 -28.14 -21.09
C GLN A 99 -1.78 -28.58 -19.89
N GLY A 100 -2.41 -27.62 -19.21
CA GLY A 100 -3.28 -27.84 -18.05
C GLY A 100 -2.64 -27.51 -16.70
N GLU A 101 -3.44 -27.58 -15.65
CA GLU A 101 -3.00 -27.35 -14.28
C GLU A 101 -2.22 -28.56 -13.73
N LEU A 102 -1.20 -28.30 -12.91
CA LEU A 102 -0.41 -29.32 -12.23
C LEU A 102 -1.29 -30.14 -11.27
N MET A 103 -1.64 -31.35 -11.68
CA MET A 103 -2.45 -32.27 -10.88
C MET A 103 -1.57 -33.01 -9.86
N LEU A 104 -1.35 -32.37 -8.71
CA LEU A 104 -0.73 -32.97 -7.53
C LEU A 104 -1.74 -33.13 -6.40
N THR A 105 -1.62 -34.23 -5.64
CA THR A 105 -2.40 -34.46 -4.43
C THR A 105 -1.99 -33.52 -3.30
N ALA A 106 -2.80 -33.40 -2.24
CA ALA A 106 -2.47 -32.59 -1.07
C ALA A 106 -1.14 -33.00 -0.41
N ASN A 107 -0.87 -34.31 -0.30
CA ASN A 107 0.38 -34.82 0.24
C ASN A 107 1.57 -34.52 -0.67
N GLU A 108 1.37 -34.54 -1.99
CA GLU A 108 2.40 -34.16 -2.95
C GLU A 108 2.70 -32.65 -2.85
N TRP A 109 1.69 -31.80 -2.76
CA TRP A 109 1.88 -30.36 -2.52
C TRP A 109 2.56 -30.07 -1.18
N LEU A 110 2.30 -30.87 -0.14
CA LEU A 110 3.01 -30.77 1.13
C LEU A 110 4.50 -31.12 0.99
N ALA A 111 4.83 -32.14 0.18
CA ALA A 111 6.22 -32.47 -0.15
C ALA A 111 6.89 -31.34 -0.96
N VAL A 112 6.16 -30.73 -1.92
CA VAL A 112 6.65 -29.54 -2.65
C VAL A 112 6.90 -28.40 -1.68
N LEU A 113 5.98 -28.12 -0.76
CA LEU A 113 6.14 -27.06 0.25
C LEU A 113 7.37 -27.32 1.14
N LYS A 114 7.56 -28.57 1.58
CA LYS A 114 8.70 -28.96 2.42
C LYS A 114 10.03 -28.70 1.72
N LEU A 115 10.19 -29.17 0.48
CA LEU A 115 11.43 -29.04 -0.26
C LEU A 115 11.68 -27.60 -0.73
N SER A 116 10.64 -26.91 -1.21
CA SER A 116 10.75 -25.49 -1.57
C SER A 116 11.13 -24.60 -0.38
N THR A 117 10.63 -24.91 0.82
CA THR A 117 11.01 -24.19 2.05
C THR A 117 12.45 -24.53 2.46
N LYS A 118 12.85 -25.81 2.45
CA LYS A 118 14.21 -26.27 2.79
C LYS A 118 15.27 -25.64 1.89
N TRP A 119 14.96 -25.47 0.62
CA TRP A 119 15.88 -25.01 -0.40
C TRP A 119 15.62 -23.59 -0.89
N LEU A 120 14.74 -22.82 -0.25
CA LEU A 120 14.41 -21.43 -0.61
C LEU A 120 13.97 -21.21 -2.07
N PHE A 121 13.21 -22.17 -2.62
CA PHE A 121 12.51 -21.99 -3.89
C PHE A 121 11.22 -21.21 -3.66
N ASN A 122 11.35 -19.90 -3.44
CA ASN A 122 10.27 -19.05 -2.92
C ASN A 122 9.02 -19.04 -3.81
N GLY A 123 9.16 -19.00 -5.14
CA GLY A 123 8.01 -19.05 -6.06
C GLY A 123 7.25 -20.39 -6.01
N PHE A 124 7.97 -21.51 -5.88
CA PHE A 124 7.31 -22.82 -5.73
C PHE A 124 6.70 -23.02 -4.35
N ARG A 125 7.29 -22.39 -3.33
CA ARG A 125 6.74 -22.37 -1.98
C ARG A 125 5.40 -21.61 -1.95
N GLU A 126 5.35 -20.43 -2.55
CA GLU A 126 4.12 -19.64 -2.68
C GLU A 126 3.03 -20.44 -3.42
N MET A 127 3.37 -21.01 -4.57
CA MET A 127 2.47 -21.87 -5.33
C MET A 127 1.93 -23.05 -4.49
N ALA A 128 2.78 -23.71 -3.72
CA ALA A 128 2.35 -24.80 -2.85
C ALA A 128 1.38 -24.31 -1.74
N ILE A 129 1.63 -23.14 -1.15
CA ILE A 129 0.73 -22.53 -0.16
C ILE A 129 -0.61 -22.18 -0.80
N GLU A 130 -0.61 -21.60 -2.00
CA GLU A 130 -1.82 -21.26 -2.75
C GLU A 130 -2.67 -22.50 -3.04
N LYS A 131 -2.05 -23.60 -3.47
CA LYS A 131 -2.78 -24.85 -3.76
C LYS A 131 -3.24 -25.60 -2.51
N LEU A 132 -2.56 -25.43 -1.39
CA LEU A 132 -2.94 -26.03 -0.10
C LEU A 132 -3.99 -25.21 0.67
N SER A 133 -4.08 -23.90 0.45
CA SER A 133 -4.96 -23.00 1.22
C SER A 133 -6.48 -23.26 1.03
N PRO A 134 -6.98 -23.60 -0.17
CA PRO A 134 -8.38 -23.98 -0.38
C PRO A 134 -8.78 -25.31 0.26
N LEU A 135 -7.82 -26.13 0.73
CA LEU A 135 -8.13 -27.46 1.26
C LEU A 135 -8.75 -27.36 2.66
N THR A 136 -10.07 -27.28 2.65
CA THR A 136 -11.02 -27.35 3.77
C THR A 136 -10.96 -28.64 4.60
N GLY A 137 -9.97 -29.52 4.38
CA GLY A 137 -9.85 -30.84 5.01
C GLY A 137 -8.79 -30.98 6.10
N MET A 138 -7.96 -29.97 6.37
CA MET A 138 -6.98 -30.06 7.46
C MET A 138 -7.63 -29.84 8.81
N ASP A 139 -7.30 -30.71 9.76
CA ASP A 139 -7.62 -30.51 11.16
C ASP A 139 -6.92 -29.26 11.73
N SER A 140 -7.57 -28.63 12.70
CA SER A 140 -7.09 -27.45 13.41
C SER A 140 -5.69 -27.62 14.02
N ILE A 141 -5.35 -28.80 14.55
CA ILE A 141 -4.02 -29.08 15.10
C ILE A 141 -2.99 -29.16 13.98
N GLU A 142 -3.37 -29.79 12.86
CA GLU A 142 -2.50 -29.92 11.70
C GLU A 142 -2.17 -28.56 11.10
N LYS A 143 -3.17 -27.68 10.94
CA LYS A 143 -2.97 -26.28 10.50
C LYS A 143 -1.97 -25.53 11.38
N VAL A 144 -2.08 -25.67 12.70
CA VAL A 144 -1.11 -25.08 13.65
C VAL A 144 0.28 -25.69 13.45
N ARG A 145 0.37 -27.00 13.26
CA ARG A 145 1.63 -27.73 13.10
C ARG A 145 2.36 -27.27 11.84
N ILE A 146 1.70 -27.32 10.68
CA ILE A 146 2.32 -26.92 9.40
C ILE A 146 2.50 -25.41 9.29
N GLY A 147 1.62 -24.60 9.89
CA GLY A 147 1.76 -23.14 9.94
C GLY A 147 3.00 -22.72 10.73
N LYS A 148 3.34 -23.45 11.80
CA LYS A 148 4.59 -23.27 12.54
C LYS A 148 5.80 -23.81 11.76
N GLU A 149 5.73 -25.05 11.30
CA GLU A 149 6.85 -25.74 10.62
C GLU A 149 7.29 -24.99 9.37
N PHE A 150 6.33 -24.57 8.55
CA PHE A 150 6.60 -23.87 7.29
C PHE A 150 6.42 -22.36 7.40
N CYS A 151 6.31 -21.78 8.60
CA CYS A 151 6.17 -20.32 8.77
C CYS A 151 5.04 -19.70 7.91
N VAL A 152 3.84 -20.29 7.93
CA VAL A 152 2.65 -19.80 7.22
C VAL A 152 1.67 -19.24 8.23
N GLU A 153 1.76 -17.92 8.46
CA GLU A 153 0.95 -17.18 9.42
C GLU A 153 -0.58 -17.40 9.26
N PRO A 154 -1.16 -17.33 8.04
CA PRO A 154 -2.60 -17.55 7.85
C PRO A 154 -3.09 -18.91 8.35
N TRP A 155 -2.27 -19.96 8.19
CA TRP A 155 -2.62 -21.31 8.65
C TRP A 155 -2.54 -21.43 10.16
N LEU A 156 -1.53 -20.82 10.78
CA LEU A 156 -1.40 -20.77 12.24
C LEU A 156 -2.61 -20.05 12.86
N LEU A 157 -2.97 -18.89 12.31
CA LEU A 157 -4.10 -18.09 12.76
C LEU A 157 -5.42 -18.86 12.62
N SER A 158 -5.67 -19.47 11.45
CA SER A 158 -6.88 -20.27 11.23
C SER A 158 -6.97 -21.44 12.21
N GLY A 159 -5.87 -22.16 12.43
CA GLY A 159 -5.84 -23.28 13.37
C GLY A 159 -6.15 -22.84 14.81
N TYR A 160 -5.55 -21.73 15.27
CA TYR A 160 -5.88 -21.16 16.59
C TYR A 160 -7.33 -20.69 16.69
N ARG A 161 -7.85 -20.02 15.65
CA ARG A 161 -9.25 -19.58 15.59
C ARG A 161 -10.22 -20.75 15.73
N GLU A 162 -9.96 -21.84 15.01
CA GLU A 162 -10.77 -23.07 15.05
C GLU A 162 -10.71 -23.72 16.44
N LEU A 163 -9.54 -23.80 17.07
CA LEU A 163 -9.37 -24.35 18.43
C LEU A 163 -10.09 -23.54 19.50
N VAL A 164 -10.12 -22.21 19.37
CA VAL A 164 -10.85 -21.34 20.29
C VAL A 164 -12.36 -21.50 20.10
N ASN A 165 -12.84 -21.57 18.86
CA ASN A 165 -14.27 -21.63 18.59
C ASN A 165 -14.89 -23.02 18.80
N ARG A 166 -14.13 -24.12 18.64
CA ARG A 166 -14.71 -25.47 18.79
C ARG A 166 -15.26 -25.72 20.19
N ASP A 167 -16.26 -26.58 20.30
CA ASP A 167 -16.86 -26.94 21.59
C ASP A 167 -15.98 -27.89 22.42
N ALA A 168 -15.39 -28.90 21.78
CA ALA A 168 -14.50 -29.86 22.43
C ALA A 168 -13.28 -29.18 23.08
N SER A 169 -12.94 -29.58 24.30
CA SER A 169 -11.72 -29.12 24.98
C SER A 169 -10.46 -29.59 24.26
N ILE A 170 -9.34 -28.88 24.48
CA ILE A 170 -8.03 -29.35 24.04
C ILE A 170 -7.66 -30.56 24.91
N THR A 171 -7.47 -31.70 24.26
CA THR A 171 -7.07 -32.95 24.91
C THR A 171 -5.57 -32.94 25.25
N VAL A 172 -5.15 -33.89 26.08
CA VAL A 172 -3.74 -34.03 26.50
C VAL A 172 -2.82 -34.32 25.29
N ASP A 173 -3.27 -35.15 24.35
CA ASP A 173 -2.51 -35.47 23.13
C ASP A 173 -2.35 -34.24 22.22
N GLU A 174 -3.44 -33.49 22.02
CA GLU A 174 -3.41 -32.25 21.25
C GLU A 174 -2.53 -31.18 21.91
N ALA A 175 -2.57 -31.09 23.25
CA ALA A 175 -1.70 -30.17 23.98
C ALA A 175 -0.21 -30.49 23.78
N GLY A 176 0.14 -31.77 23.69
CA GLY A 176 1.47 -32.22 23.32
C GLY A 176 1.87 -31.76 21.92
N LYS A 177 1.00 -31.95 20.92
CA LYS A 177 1.23 -31.55 19.52
C LYS A 177 1.32 -30.04 19.31
N LEU A 178 0.51 -29.27 20.04
CA LEU A 178 0.52 -27.80 19.99
C LEU A 178 1.73 -27.19 20.71
N GLY A 179 2.32 -27.95 21.63
CA GLY A 179 3.24 -27.47 22.66
C GLY A 179 2.47 -26.97 23.88
N TRP A 180 2.83 -27.45 25.06
CA TRP A 180 2.13 -27.20 26.33
C TRP A 180 1.87 -25.73 26.62
N LYS A 181 2.86 -24.86 26.38
CA LYS A 181 2.73 -23.41 26.59
C LYS A 181 1.66 -22.80 25.67
N SER A 182 1.62 -23.23 24.40
CA SER A 182 0.61 -22.76 23.45
C SER A 182 -0.77 -23.30 23.80
N ALA A 183 -0.88 -24.57 24.19
CA ALA A 183 -2.13 -25.18 24.61
C ALA A 183 -2.73 -24.48 25.84
N PHE A 184 -1.91 -24.18 26.86
CA PHE A 184 -2.38 -23.47 28.07
C PHE A 184 -2.87 -22.06 27.74
N ARG A 185 -2.12 -21.31 26.91
CA ARG A 185 -2.57 -19.98 26.44
C ARG A 185 -3.87 -20.05 25.65
N LEU A 186 -4.05 -21.06 24.80
CA LEU A 186 -5.29 -21.28 24.04
C LEU A 186 -6.46 -21.62 24.96
N CYS A 187 -6.26 -22.47 25.98
CA CYS A 187 -7.31 -22.77 26.97
C CYS A 187 -7.78 -21.51 27.69
N GLY A 188 -6.84 -20.68 28.19
CA GLY A 188 -7.18 -19.41 28.84
C GLY A 188 -7.90 -18.44 27.91
N LEU A 189 -7.44 -18.31 26.66
CA LEU A 189 -8.12 -17.50 25.65
C LEU A 189 -9.54 -18.02 25.38
N ARG A 190 -9.71 -19.34 25.29
CA ARG A 190 -11.01 -19.97 25.05
C ARG A 190 -11.99 -19.73 26.19
N GLU A 191 -11.53 -19.80 27.44
CA GLU A 191 -12.34 -19.47 28.62
C GLU A 191 -12.76 -18.00 28.59
N ASP A 192 -11.81 -17.09 28.36
CA ASP A 192 -12.08 -15.65 28.27
C ASP A 192 -13.07 -15.32 27.14
N TRP A 193 -12.98 -16.02 26.00
CA TRP A 193 -13.82 -15.83 24.82
C TRP A 193 -15.25 -16.37 24.96
N LYS A 194 -15.44 -17.44 25.75
CA LYS A 194 -16.74 -18.11 25.93
C LYS A 194 -17.58 -17.54 27.07
N ILE A 195 -17.03 -16.71 27.97
CA ILE A 195 -17.78 -16.09 29.08
C ILE A 195 -18.68 -14.94 28.59
N PRO A 196 -20.02 -15.02 28.77
CA PRO A 196 -20.94 -13.93 28.44
C PRO A 196 -20.66 -12.68 29.30
N GLY A 197 -20.68 -11.47 28.70
CA GLY A 197 -20.47 -10.18 29.39
C GLY A 197 -19.03 -9.66 29.42
N ARG A 198 -18.01 -10.51 29.14
CA ARG A 198 -16.64 -10.03 28.86
C ARG A 198 -16.48 -9.55 27.41
N ARG A 199 -17.29 -10.11 26.50
CA ARG A 199 -17.50 -9.59 25.12
C ARG A 199 -17.86 -8.12 25.13
N ASP A 200 -18.74 -7.68 26.04
CA ASP A 200 -19.25 -6.30 26.08
C ASP A 200 -18.27 -5.26 26.62
N ARG A 201 -17.22 -5.69 27.36
CA ARG A 201 -16.15 -4.79 27.83
C ARG A 201 -15.10 -4.51 26.75
N VAL A 202 -14.84 -5.47 25.86
CA VAL A 202 -13.92 -5.32 24.73
C VAL A 202 -14.63 -4.74 23.49
N ALA A 203 -15.89 -5.11 23.26
CA ALA A 203 -16.71 -4.63 22.15
C ALA A 203 -17.08 -3.13 22.19
N LYS A 204 -16.75 -2.42 23.27
CA LYS A 204 -16.95 -0.97 23.38
C LYS A 204 -15.81 -0.12 22.84
N ALA A 205 -14.64 -0.70 22.52
CA ALA A 205 -13.48 0.05 22.04
C ALA A 205 -12.91 -0.46 20.70
N ILE A 206 -13.06 -1.75 20.38
CA ILE A 206 -12.56 -2.39 19.16
C ILE A 206 -13.58 -3.49 18.83
N PRO A 207 -13.97 -3.76 17.57
CA PRO A 207 -14.72 -4.98 17.30
C PRO A 207 -13.92 -6.14 17.89
N ALA A 208 -14.54 -6.94 18.77
CA ALA A 208 -13.92 -8.11 19.37
C ALA A 208 -13.62 -9.10 18.25
N ASN A 209 -12.51 -8.88 17.56
CA ASN A 209 -12.01 -9.74 16.51
C ASN A 209 -11.12 -10.76 17.19
N LEU A 210 -11.57 -12.01 17.18
CA LEU A 210 -10.84 -13.14 17.75
C LEU A 210 -9.40 -13.20 17.21
N ASP A 211 -9.19 -12.79 15.96
CA ASP A 211 -7.88 -12.80 15.33
C ASP A 211 -6.91 -11.83 16.01
N ILE A 212 -7.37 -10.63 16.34
CA ILE A 212 -6.56 -9.62 17.05
C ILE A 212 -6.16 -10.15 18.43
N GLU A 213 -7.10 -10.74 19.17
CA GLU A 213 -6.81 -11.30 20.50
C GLU A 213 -5.85 -12.50 20.41
N ILE A 214 -6.00 -13.35 19.40
CA ILE A 214 -5.06 -14.44 19.12
C ILE A 214 -3.67 -13.87 18.82
N GLU A 215 -3.56 -12.90 17.92
CA GLU A 215 -2.29 -12.27 17.57
C GLU A 215 -1.60 -11.63 18.79
N MET A 216 -2.36 -10.90 19.62
CA MET A 216 -1.85 -10.30 20.85
C MET A 216 -1.33 -11.35 21.85
N ARG A 217 -2.10 -12.43 22.10
CA ARG A 217 -1.73 -13.51 23.05
C ARG A 217 -0.53 -14.32 22.58
N PHE A 218 -0.31 -14.37 21.27
CA PHE A 218 0.72 -15.18 20.61
C PHE A 218 1.71 -14.32 19.82
N GLN A 219 1.89 -13.05 20.21
CA GLN A 219 2.76 -12.10 19.51
C GLN A 219 4.19 -12.64 19.34
N ASP A 220 4.71 -13.39 20.30
CA ASP A 220 6.01 -14.06 20.22
C ASP A 220 6.09 -15.08 19.08
N LYS A 221 4.98 -15.79 18.81
CA LYS A 221 4.91 -16.79 17.74
C LYS A 221 4.68 -16.15 16.38
N PHE A 222 3.78 -15.18 16.28
CA PHE A 222 3.52 -14.47 15.03
C PHE A 222 4.71 -13.60 14.62
N GLY A 223 5.37 -12.93 15.57
CA GLY A 223 6.60 -12.17 15.33
C GLY A 223 7.71 -13.05 14.74
N ALA A 224 7.98 -14.21 15.34
CA ALA A 224 8.97 -15.14 14.81
C ALA A 224 8.65 -15.66 13.39
N ILE A 225 7.37 -15.86 13.09
CA ILE A 225 6.95 -16.27 11.73
C ILE A 225 7.14 -15.13 10.74
N ARG A 226 6.74 -13.90 11.08
CA ARG A 226 6.90 -12.72 10.21
C ARG A 226 8.37 -12.44 9.91
N GLU A 227 9.24 -12.56 10.91
CA GLU A 227 10.69 -12.45 10.73
C GLU A 227 11.23 -13.53 9.78
N ALA A 228 10.78 -14.78 9.93
CA ALA A 228 11.17 -15.87 9.03
C ALA A 228 10.58 -15.70 7.62
N GLN A 229 9.39 -15.12 7.48
CA GLN A 229 8.72 -14.90 6.19
C GLN A 229 9.48 -13.96 5.27
N CYS A 230 10.26 -13.01 5.81
CA CYS A 230 11.15 -12.16 5.01
C CYS A 230 12.15 -12.97 4.15
N LEU A 231 12.54 -14.17 4.60
CA LEU A 231 13.43 -15.06 3.85
C LEU A 231 12.73 -15.70 2.63
N TYR A 232 11.40 -15.85 2.70
CA TYR A 232 10.59 -16.55 1.71
C TYR A 232 9.91 -15.63 0.70
N MET A 233 10.20 -14.33 0.72
CA MET A 233 9.65 -13.39 -0.27
C MET A 233 10.27 -13.63 -1.65
N THR A 234 9.42 -13.65 -2.68
CA THR A 234 9.88 -13.69 -4.07
C THR A 234 10.49 -12.33 -4.48
N VAL A 235 11.17 -12.31 -5.63
CA VAL A 235 11.68 -11.03 -6.19
C VAL A 235 10.52 -10.09 -6.50
N ASP A 236 9.42 -10.63 -7.02
CA ASP A 236 8.21 -9.88 -7.36
C ASP A 236 7.54 -9.33 -6.08
N ASP A 237 7.46 -10.13 -5.01
CA ASP A 237 6.92 -9.68 -3.71
C ASP A 237 7.73 -8.52 -3.14
N LYS A 238 9.06 -8.63 -3.17
CA LYS A 238 9.95 -7.56 -2.67
C LYS A 238 9.76 -6.28 -3.49
N ALA A 239 9.63 -6.41 -4.80
CA ALA A 239 9.36 -5.28 -5.69
C ALA A 239 7.96 -4.68 -5.44
N GLU A 240 6.95 -5.50 -5.14
CA GLU A 240 5.62 -5.02 -4.77
C GLU A 240 5.61 -4.27 -3.43
N VAL A 241 6.26 -4.82 -2.41
CA VAL A 241 6.38 -4.16 -1.10
C VAL A 241 7.07 -2.81 -1.23
N GLU A 242 8.15 -2.73 -2.01
CA GLU A 242 8.83 -1.45 -2.26
C GLU A 242 7.95 -0.46 -3.04
N ARG A 243 7.21 -0.92 -4.05
CA ARG A 243 6.24 -0.07 -4.77
C ARG A 243 5.15 0.47 -3.86
N LYS A 244 4.62 -0.37 -2.94
CA LYS A 244 3.63 0.05 -1.94
C LYS A 244 4.20 1.09 -0.98
N ARG A 245 5.41 0.86 -0.46
CA ARG A 245 6.12 1.81 0.41
C ARG A 245 6.29 3.17 -0.28
N GLN A 246 6.71 3.17 -1.55
CA GLN A 246 6.87 4.39 -2.34
C GLN A 246 5.53 5.09 -2.61
N ALA A 247 4.45 4.33 -2.83
CA ALA A 247 3.11 4.89 -3.01
C ALA A 247 2.59 5.55 -1.74
N GLU A 248 2.74 4.90 -0.58
CA GLU A 248 2.36 5.43 0.73
C GLU A 248 3.17 6.69 1.09
N GLU A 249 4.49 6.68 0.84
CA GLU A 249 5.36 7.85 1.07
C GLU A 249 4.96 9.03 0.17
N LYS A 250 4.60 8.76 -1.09
CA LYS A 250 4.09 9.78 -2.00
C LYS A 250 2.73 10.32 -1.53
N GLU A 251 1.81 9.46 -1.12
CA GLU A 251 0.50 9.86 -0.61
C GLU A 251 0.64 10.73 0.64
N ALA A 252 1.50 10.34 1.59
CA ALA A 252 1.79 11.14 2.78
C ALA A 252 2.36 12.52 2.43
N ARG A 253 3.25 12.58 1.42
CA ARG A 253 3.79 13.85 0.93
C ARG A 253 2.71 14.73 0.28
N ASP A 254 1.84 14.15 -0.55
CA ASP A 254 0.76 14.87 -1.20
C ASP A 254 -0.27 15.41 -0.19
N VAL A 255 -0.54 14.64 0.88
CA VAL A 255 -1.39 15.07 2.01
C VAL A 255 -0.74 16.24 2.74
N ALA A 256 0.53 16.13 3.13
CA ALA A 256 1.25 17.20 3.82
C ALA A 256 1.31 18.50 2.99
N GLU A 257 1.48 18.39 1.67
CA GLU A 257 1.49 19.56 0.78
C GLU A 257 0.09 20.20 0.63
N ARG A 258 -0.99 19.41 0.73
CA ARG A 258 -2.36 19.95 0.77
C ARG A 258 -2.63 20.66 2.09
N GLU A 259 -2.25 20.06 3.22
CA GLU A 259 -2.39 20.66 4.54
C GLU A 259 -1.61 21.99 4.62
N GLU A 260 -0.37 22.04 4.12
CA GLU A 260 0.41 23.30 4.09
C GLU A 260 -0.24 24.38 3.22
N ARG A 261 -0.86 24.00 2.09
CA ARG A 261 -1.59 24.95 1.23
C ARG A 261 -2.86 25.47 1.94
N GLU A 262 -3.60 24.60 2.61
CA GLU A 262 -4.78 24.98 3.39
C GLU A 262 -4.42 25.91 4.54
N GLU A 263 -3.34 25.63 5.29
CA GLU A 263 -2.84 26.50 6.35
C GLU A 263 -2.45 27.89 5.83
N LYS A 264 -1.80 27.97 4.66
CA LYS A 264 -1.47 29.27 4.03
C LYS A 264 -2.72 30.06 3.64
N LEU A 265 -3.71 29.38 3.07
CA LEU A 265 -4.98 30.02 2.71
C LEU A 265 -5.73 30.53 3.94
N ASP A 266 -5.74 29.76 5.02
CA ASP A 266 -6.39 30.17 6.26
C ASP A 266 -5.64 31.31 6.96
N ALA A 267 -4.31 31.31 6.93
CA ALA A 267 -3.50 32.43 7.39
C ALA A 267 -3.74 33.71 6.56
N GLU A 268 -3.87 33.59 5.24
CA GLU A 268 -4.19 34.72 4.35
C GLU A 268 -5.59 35.28 4.64
N ARG A 269 -6.60 34.41 4.78
CA ARG A 269 -7.97 34.81 5.17
C ARG A 269 -7.99 35.49 6.53
N GLU A 270 -7.21 35.01 7.49
CA GLU A 270 -7.11 35.63 8.81
C GLU A 270 -6.42 37.00 8.75
N ALA A 271 -5.34 37.12 7.98
CA ALA A 271 -4.66 38.39 7.77
C ALA A 271 -5.57 39.43 7.12
N GLU A 272 -6.38 39.02 6.13
CA GLU A 272 -7.33 39.91 5.46
C GLU A 272 -8.47 40.35 6.39
N ARG A 273 -9.01 39.42 7.20
CA ARG A 273 -9.99 39.77 8.24
C ARG A 273 -9.46 40.82 9.21
N ARG A 274 -8.22 40.66 9.67
CA ARG A 274 -7.56 41.64 10.57
C ARG A 274 -7.37 43.00 9.91
N ARG A 275 -7.05 43.05 8.60
CA ARG A 275 -6.94 44.31 7.85
C ARG A 275 -8.28 45.04 7.75
N ILE A 276 -9.34 44.32 7.41
CA ILE A 276 -10.69 44.88 7.33
C ILE A 276 -11.13 45.41 8.70
N GLU A 277 -10.89 44.66 9.77
CA GLU A 277 -11.22 45.07 11.13
C GLU A 277 -10.50 46.36 11.54
N LEU A 278 -9.21 46.47 11.22
CA LEU A 278 -8.40 47.66 11.51
C LEU A 278 -8.87 48.87 10.70
N ALA A 279 -9.17 48.70 9.41
CA ALA A 279 -9.73 49.76 8.57
C ALA A 279 -11.10 50.23 9.07
N ALA A 280 -11.95 49.30 9.54
CA ALA A 280 -13.23 49.63 10.12
C ALA A 280 -13.08 50.40 11.45
N GLU A 281 -12.07 50.07 12.25
CA GLU A 281 -11.76 50.78 13.49
C GLU A 281 -11.24 52.21 13.22
N GLU A 282 -10.34 52.37 12.25
CA GLU A 282 -9.88 53.71 11.83
C GLU A 282 -11.05 54.57 11.33
N GLU A 283 -11.96 54.00 10.54
CA GLU A 283 -13.13 54.73 10.06
C GLU A 283 -14.09 55.09 11.20
N ARG A 284 -14.31 54.18 12.16
CA ARG A 284 -15.06 54.49 13.39
C ARG A 284 -14.45 55.67 14.13
N GLN A 285 -13.13 55.70 14.29
CA GLN A 285 -12.44 56.81 14.95
C GLN A 285 -12.61 58.13 14.20
N ARG A 286 -12.54 58.13 12.87
CA ARG A 286 -12.79 59.34 12.06
C ARG A 286 -14.22 59.85 12.20
N VAL A 287 -15.20 58.94 12.18
CA VAL A 287 -16.61 59.31 12.39
C VAL A 287 -16.82 59.90 13.78
N ASP A 288 -16.22 59.32 14.81
CA ASP A 288 -16.29 59.84 16.18
C ASP A 288 -15.63 61.23 16.31
N GLU A 289 -14.51 61.47 15.62
CA GLU A 289 -13.83 62.76 15.61
C GLU A 289 -14.66 63.83 14.89
N LEU A 290 -15.23 63.50 13.72
CA LEU A 290 -16.16 64.39 13.00
C LEU A 290 -17.42 64.69 13.82
N ALA A 291 -17.95 63.70 14.55
CA ALA A 291 -19.09 63.88 15.43
C ALA A 291 -18.78 64.90 16.55
N LYS A 292 -17.59 64.82 17.15
CA LYS A 292 -17.13 65.80 18.14
C LYS A 292 -17.00 67.21 17.53
N GLU A 293 -16.41 67.34 16.35
CA GLU A 293 -16.27 68.64 15.67
C GLU A 293 -17.66 69.26 15.34
N LEU A 294 -18.61 68.43 14.91
CA LEU A 294 -19.98 68.87 14.64
C LEU A 294 -20.68 69.35 15.92
N ASP A 295 -20.49 68.65 17.05
CA ASP A 295 -21.03 69.05 18.34
C ASP A 295 -20.41 70.37 18.83
N GLU A 296 -19.10 70.56 18.67
CA GLU A 296 -18.42 71.83 18.96
C GLU A 296 -18.98 72.98 18.10
N ARG A 297 -19.14 72.78 16.79
CA ARG A 297 -19.76 73.76 15.89
C ARG A 297 -21.19 74.09 16.30
N ARG A 298 -21.99 73.08 16.67
CA ARG A 298 -23.36 73.28 17.15
C ARG A 298 -23.37 74.15 18.41
N GLN A 299 -22.47 73.88 19.36
CA GLN A 299 -22.31 74.70 20.56
C GLN A 299 -21.91 76.15 20.21
N LEU A 300 -20.97 76.35 19.30
CA LEU A 300 -20.58 77.69 18.83
C LEU A 300 -21.75 78.44 18.18
N LEU A 301 -22.51 77.79 17.30
CA LEU A 301 -23.69 78.39 16.67
C LEU A 301 -24.76 78.75 17.72
N GLN A 302 -24.95 77.92 18.73
CA GLN A 302 -25.83 78.23 19.86
C GLN A 302 -25.35 79.48 20.60
N THR A 303 -24.05 79.60 20.91
CA THR A 303 -23.50 80.80 21.56
C THR A 303 -23.60 82.08 20.71
N LEU A 304 -23.49 81.97 19.38
CA LEU A 304 -23.69 83.08 18.44
C LEU A 304 -25.17 83.48 18.35
N SER A 305 -26.09 82.52 18.40
CA SER A 305 -27.53 82.79 18.48
C SER A 305 -27.94 83.44 19.80
N ASP A 306 -27.26 83.09 20.90
CA ASP A 306 -27.51 83.66 22.23
C ASP A 306 -26.80 85.03 22.43
N ALA A 307 -25.95 85.45 21.48
CA ALA A 307 -25.33 86.78 21.46
C ALA A 307 -26.33 87.85 20.98
N LYS A 308 -26.54 88.87 21.82
CA LYS A 308 -27.52 89.96 21.61
C LYS A 308 -27.21 90.76 20.34
N PRO A 309 -28.22 91.14 19.52
CA PRO A 309 -27.98 91.93 18.31
C PRO A 309 -27.29 93.26 18.64
N VAL A 310 -26.21 93.56 17.93
CA VAL A 310 -25.52 94.85 17.98
C VAL A 310 -26.51 95.94 17.55
N PRO A 311 -26.65 97.06 18.28
CA PRO A 311 -27.56 98.12 17.89
C PRO A 311 -27.03 98.81 16.63
N VAL A 312 -27.81 98.76 15.56
CA VAL A 312 -27.61 99.56 14.35
C VAL A 312 -27.91 101.02 14.72
N PRO A 313 -27.01 101.99 14.50
CA PRO A 313 -27.31 103.39 14.73
C PRO A 313 -28.33 103.89 13.68
N GLU A 314 -29.44 104.47 14.17
CA GLU A 314 -30.47 105.18 13.40
C GLU A 314 -29.90 106.46 12.77
N SER A 315 -29.20 106.34 11.64
CA SER A 315 -29.08 107.42 10.66
C SER A 315 -28.56 106.91 9.31
N ALA A 316 -29.37 106.15 8.58
CA ALA A 316 -29.22 105.95 7.14
C ALA A 316 -30.50 105.32 6.56
N ASN A 317 -31.58 106.11 6.58
CA ASN A 317 -32.68 105.88 5.66
C ASN A 317 -32.22 106.47 4.32
N GLU A 318 -31.80 105.64 3.36
CA GLU A 318 -31.94 105.85 1.91
C GLU A 318 -31.19 104.78 1.09
N HIS A 319 -31.90 104.22 0.11
CA HIS A 319 -31.41 103.41 -1.02
C HIS A 319 -30.97 101.96 -0.75
N ILE A 320 -31.92 101.04 -0.87
CA ILE A 320 -31.67 99.64 -1.20
C ILE A 320 -31.40 99.55 -2.72
N PRO A 321 -30.21 99.12 -3.16
CA PRO A 321 -29.94 98.92 -4.58
C PRO A 321 -30.62 97.63 -5.11
N GLU A 322 -31.32 97.72 -6.25
CA GLU A 322 -32.13 96.65 -6.89
C GLU A 322 -31.39 95.35 -7.30
N TRP A 323 -30.10 95.17 -7.00
CA TRP A 323 -29.40 93.90 -7.28
C TRP A 323 -29.61 92.83 -6.19
N LEU A 324 -30.18 93.19 -5.04
CA LEU A 324 -30.43 92.29 -3.91
C LEU A 324 -31.81 91.59 -3.94
N THR A 325 -32.61 91.80 -4.98
CA THR A 325 -33.89 91.11 -5.23
C THR A 325 -33.83 90.05 -6.34
N ARG A 326 -32.63 89.54 -6.66
CA ARG A 326 -32.45 88.60 -7.78
C ARG A 326 -31.60 87.37 -7.46
N VAL A 327 -31.90 86.67 -6.37
CA VAL A 327 -31.53 85.23 -6.18
C VAL A 327 -32.69 84.48 -5.50
N VAL A 328 -33.91 84.72 -5.97
CA VAL A 328 -35.08 83.87 -5.72
C VAL A 328 -35.74 83.65 -7.07
N ASP A 329 -35.05 82.92 -7.95
CA ASP A 329 -35.63 82.10 -9.01
C ASP A 329 -34.50 81.38 -9.73
N GLY A 330 -34.43 80.07 -9.51
CA GLY A 330 -33.37 79.19 -10.00
C GLY A 330 -33.74 77.73 -9.80
N THR A 331 -34.94 77.36 -10.25
CA THR A 331 -35.35 75.97 -10.43
C THR A 331 -34.40 75.28 -11.41
N THR A 332 -33.49 74.45 -10.90
CA THR A 332 -32.95 73.32 -11.66
C THR A 332 -33.22 72.04 -10.89
N ARG A 333 -34.38 71.44 -11.20
CA ARG A 333 -34.63 70.01 -11.05
C ARG A 333 -33.50 69.23 -11.73
N SER A 334 -32.83 68.35 -11.00
CA SER A 334 -32.26 67.12 -11.55
C SER A 334 -32.89 65.95 -10.81
N PRO A 335 -33.65 65.06 -11.49
CA PRO A 335 -34.23 63.90 -10.84
C PRO A 335 -33.15 62.83 -10.62
N LEU A 336 -33.08 62.37 -9.37
CA LEU A 336 -32.48 61.10 -9.00
C LEU A 336 -33.02 59.99 -9.90
N ARG A 337 -32.08 59.32 -10.54
CA ARG A 337 -32.30 58.13 -11.35
C ARG A 337 -32.57 56.96 -10.42
N SER A 338 -33.81 56.49 -10.39
CA SER A 338 -34.14 55.17 -9.89
C SER A 338 -33.36 54.14 -10.71
N ARG A 339 -32.55 53.31 -10.05
CA ARG A 339 -32.05 52.06 -10.62
C ARG A 339 -32.29 50.97 -9.58
N GLN A 340 -33.49 50.42 -9.64
CA GLN A 340 -33.78 49.08 -9.17
C GLN A 340 -32.86 48.11 -9.92
N GLU A 341 -32.18 47.28 -9.15
CA GLU A 341 -32.12 45.83 -9.31
C GLU A 341 -32.18 45.31 -10.76
N GLU A 342 -30.99 45.16 -11.34
CA GLU A 342 -30.71 44.23 -12.44
C GLU A 342 -29.28 43.71 -12.21
N GLU A 343 -29.13 42.66 -11.40
CA GLU A 343 -28.01 41.70 -11.51
C GLU A 343 -28.34 40.43 -10.72
N GLU A 344 -29.33 39.68 -11.18
CA GLU A 344 -29.54 38.28 -10.80
C GLU A 344 -29.67 37.46 -12.09
N ALA A 345 -28.54 37.21 -12.74
CA ALA A 345 -28.43 36.24 -13.84
C ALA A 345 -26.95 35.89 -14.10
N GLU A 346 -26.41 34.94 -13.34
CA GLU A 346 -25.42 33.94 -13.78
C GLU A 346 -25.11 33.01 -12.60
N ASP A 347 -25.79 31.86 -12.53
CA ASP A 347 -25.15 30.54 -12.67
C ASP A 347 -26.15 29.42 -12.27
N LYS A 348 -26.82 28.86 -13.28
CA LYS A 348 -27.41 27.52 -13.20
C LYS A 348 -27.08 26.78 -14.48
N GLU A 349 -25.82 26.37 -14.61
CA GLU A 349 -25.51 25.17 -15.37
C GLU A 349 -25.86 23.94 -14.53
N SER A 350 -26.89 23.22 -14.96
CA SER A 350 -27.04 21.80 -14.69
C SER A 350 -27.70 21.13 -15.90
N PRO A 351 -27.28 19.89 -16.23
CA PRO A 351 -27.37 19.34 -17.58
C PRO A 351 -28.74 18.70 -17.83
N PRO A 352 -29.20 18.59 -19.09
CA PRO A 352 -30.26 17.67 -19.43
C PRO A 352 -29.69 16.26 -19.64
N HIS A 353 -29.97 15.38 -18.69
CA HIS A 353 -30.06 13.95 -18.95
C HIS A 353 -31.18 13.68 -19.96
N SER A 354 -30.83 13.22 -21.17
CA SER A 354 -31.67 12.35 -21.99
C SER A 354 -30.82 11.70 -23.08
N ALA A 355 -30.44 10.45 -22.84
CA ALA A 355 -30.11 9.49 -23.88
C ALA A 355 -30.73 8.15 -23.47
N GLY A 356 -31.86 7.83 -24.09
CA GLY A 356 -32.37 6.48 -24.19
C GLY A 356 -32.09 5.94 -25.59
N VAL A 357 -31.50 4.74 -25.60
CA VAL A 357 -31.61 3.69 -26.63
C VAL A 357 -30.88 3.93 -27.97
N ILE A 358 -29.80 3.19 -28.23
CA ILE A 358 -29.73 1.93 -29.03
C ILE A 358 -28.46 1.18 -28.62
#